data_AF-A0A4Q6BW26-F1
#
_entry.id   AF-A0A4Q6BW26-F1
#
_cell.length_a   1.000
_cell.length_b   1.000
_cell.length_c   1.000
_cell.angle_alpha   90.00
_cell.angle_beta   90.00
_cell.angle_gamma   90.00
#
_symmetry.space_group_name_H-M   'P 1'
#
loop_
_entity.id
_entity.type
_entity.pdbx_description
1 polymer ?
#
loop_
_entity_poly.entity_id
_entity_poly.type
_entity_poly.pdbx_seq_one_letter_code
_entity_poly.pdbx_strand_id
1 'polypeptide(L)'
;MLGLNLAACTIGSPEYRTFNAAPGRGAVQTSGLVCDSKTVAPDLASLQSCGGDKGHCYDRTKVPGVGTLPQDACPAEEICVPDTILMANGKKLTACESIIGAGTCVSTMVAEIDANKGSLGNQGCGADEACVPCVDPTNGNATTPFCLEAGIGVHEEPCVASNEAQEKPQACCLSKKGKPVGTCIEPSGVPEGQRGSVEQDLCKPGLACVPEALTRGEFTKCNAGYSGVCVDRCFVGITNSSLLLEGGCDDGEVCVPCLFGKGQGLPGCQGEPDPG
;
A
#
# COMPACT_ATOMS: atom_id res chain seq x y z
N MET A 1 12.39 41.77 -34.06
CA MET A 1 12.66 40.33 -33.96
C MET A 1 12.70 39.96 -32.49
N LEU A 2 11.57 39.54 -31.93
CA LEU A 2 11.47 38.99 -30.57
C LEU A 2 11.14 37.51 -30.74
N GLY A 3 12.07 36.63 -30.37
CA GLY A 3 11.87 35.18 -30.42
C GLY A 3 11.24 34.69 -29.13
N LEU A 4 9.98 34.26 -29.21
CA LEU A 4 9.34 33.43 -28.19
C LEU A 4 9.92 32.01 -28.32
N ASN A 5 10.69 31.57 -27.32
CA ASN A 5 11.02 30.15 -27.16
C ASN A 5 9.87 29.50 -26.38
N LEU A 6 9.07 28.67 -27.06
CA LEU A 6 8.20 27.70 -26.39
C LEU A 6 9.09 26.58 -25.84
N ALA A 7 9.25 26.52 -24.52
CA ALA A 7 9.73 25.32 -23.85
C ALA A 7 8.58 24.31 -23.84
N ALA A 8 8.71 23.25 -24.63
CA ALA A 8 7.81 22.11 -24.60
C ALA A 8 8.03 21.36 -23.26
N CYS A 9 7.00 21.31 -22.42
CA CYS A 9 6.98 20.41 -21.27
C CYS A 9 7.00 18.97 -21.79
N THR A 10 8.10 18.25 -21.60
CA THR A 10 8.15 16.80 -21.76
C THR A 10 7.35 16.16 -20.63
N ILE A 11 6.07 15.87 -20.90
CA ILE A 11 5.25 14.95 -20.09
C ILE A 11 5.74 13.55 -20.43
N GLY A 12 6.66 13.00 -19.64
CA GLY A 12 7.26 11.71 -19.95
C GLY A 12 8.22 11.23 -18.88
N SER A 13 7.67 10.76 -17.76
CA SER A 13 8.27 9.76 -16.88
C SER A 13 7.19 9.26 -15.90
N PRO A 14 6.36 8.26 -16.26
CA PRO A 14 5.50 7.61 -15.29
C PRO A 14 6.36 6.61 -14.50
N GLU A 15 7.28 7.12 -13.67
CA GLU A 15 7.83 6.31 -12.59
C GLU A 15 6.75 6.18 -11.52
N TYR A 16 5.80 5.28 -11.73
CA TYR A 16 5.05 4.72 -10.62
C TYR A 16 6.04 3.89 -9.81
N ARG A 17 6.64 4.50 -8.80
CA ARG A 17 7.28 3.73 -7.74
C ARG A 17 6.16 2.96 -7.06
N THR A 18 6.12 1.65 -7.28
CA THR A 18 5.37 0.79 -6.39
C THR A 18 5.79 1.08 -4.97
N PHE A 19 4.81 0.99 -4.05
CA PHE A 19 5.05 0.82 -2.63
C PHE A 19 5.80 -0.50 -2.44
N ASN A 20 7.05 -0.55 -2.86
CA ASN A 20 7.96 -1.60 -2.51
C ASN A 20 8.28 -1.34 -1.04
N ALA A 21 7.49 -1.96 -0.17
CA ALA A 21 8.04 -2.48 1.06
C ALA A 21 9.41 -3.07 0.71
N ALA A 22 10.46 -2.62 1.39
CA ALA A 22 11.80 -3.12 1.16
C ALA A 22 11.75 -4.66 1.03
N PRO A 23 12.43 -5.26 0.04
CA PRO A 23 12.31 -6.69 -0.23
C PRO A 23 12.70 -7.44 1.06
N GLY A 24 11.73 -8.10 1.68
CA GLY A 24 11.92 -8.85 2.92
C GLY A 24 11.07 -8.47 4.13
N ARG A 25 10.09 -7.54 4.06
CA ARG A 25 9.10 -7.37 5.14
C ARG A 25 7.70 -7.10 4.58
N GLY A 26 6.90 -8.16 4.49
CA GLY A 26 5.50 -8.08 4.07
C GLY A 26 4.62 -7.32 5.05
N ALA A 27 3.61 -6.66 4.51
CA ALA A 27 2.58 -5.86 5.19
C ALA A 27 3.13 -4.74 6.09
N VAL A 28 2.56 -3.54 5.97
CA VAL A 28 2.53 -2.62 7.10
C VAL A 28 1.76 -3.37 8.18
N GLN A 29 2.49 -4.06 9.06
CA GLN A 29 1.94 -4.49 10.32
C GLN A 29 1.53 -3.19 10.99
N THR A 30 0.24 -2.83 10.88
CA THR A 30 -0.42 -2.14 11.97
C THR A 30 -0.10 -3.04 13.16
N SER A 31 0.90 -2.63 13.94
CA SER A 31 1.38 -3.32 15.13
C SER A 31 0.16 -3.92 15.76
N GLY A 32 0.04 -5.26 15.81
CA GLY A 32 -1.18 -5.94 16.23
C GLY A 32 -1.45 -5.55 17.66
N LEU A 33 -2.01 -4.37 17.87
CA LEU A 33 -2.14 -3.63 19.10
C LEU A 33 -3.60 -3.24 19.12
N VAL A 34 -4.30 -3.68 20.15
CA VAL A 34 -5.66 -3.26 20.45
C VAL A 34 -5.58 -2.21 21.54
N CYS A 35 -6.22 -1.07 21.32
CA CYS A 35 -6.31 0.00 22.30
C CYS A 35 -7.75 0.13 22.76
N ASP A 36 -8.06 -0.33 23.97
CA ASP A 36 -9.40 -0.26 24.55
C ASP A 36 -9.66 1.06 25.30
N SER A 37 -8.59 1.80 25.60
CA SER A 37 -8.70 3.08 26.30
C SER A 37 -9.12 4.21 25.37
N LYS A 38 -9.61 5.30 25.95
CA LYS A 38 -10.03 6.49 25.19
C LYS A 38 -8.85 7.10 24.45
N THR A 39 -9.14 7.65 23.27
CA THR A 39 -8.25 8.59 22.60
C THR A 39 -8.19 9.90 23.37
N VAL A 40 -7.02 10.54 23.36
CA VAL A 40 -6.77 11.80 24.06
C VAL A 40 -6.09 12.82 23.16
N ALA A 41 -6.29 14.11 23.46
CA ALA A 41 -5.48 15.21 22.94
C ALA A 41 -4.52 15.66 24.06
N PRO A 42 -3.26 15.22 24.07
CA PRO A 42 -2.33 15.64 25.10
C PRO A 42 -1.99 17.14 24.96
N ASP A 43 -1.58 17.76 26.07
CA ASP A 43 -1.09 19.13 26.06
C ASP A 43 0.31 19.19 25.43
N LEU A 44 0.38 19.67 24.19
CA LEU A 44 1.63 19.75 23.43
C LEU A 44 2.71 20.57 24.15
N ALA A 45 2.34 21.60 24.92
CA ALA A 45 3.29 22.43 25.66
C ALA A 45 4.01 21.67 26.77
N SER A 46 3.47 20.52 27.20
CA SER A 46 4.07 19.65 28.20
C SER A 46 4.96 18.54 27.61
N LEU A 47 4.90 18.35 26.29
CA LEU A 47 5.65 17.31 25.59
C LEU A 47 6.94 17.87 24.98
N GLN A 48 7.91 16.98 24.75
CA GLN A 48 9.13 17.34 24.03
C GLN A 48 8.85 17.43 22.53
N SER A 49 9.19 18.57 21.92
CA SER A 49 9.09 18.76 20.47
C SER A 49 10.07 17.86 19.71
N CYS A 50 9.65 17.36 18.55
CA CYS A 50 10.46 16.55 17.66
C CYS A 50 10.09 16.82 16.18
N GLY A 51 10.81 16.22 15.22
CA GLY A 51 10.49 16.36 13.80
C GLY A 51 10.56 17.79 13.24
N GLY A 52 11.35 18.67 13.87
CA GLY A 52 11.44 20.09 13.48
C GLY A 52 10.17 20.88 13.82
N ASP A 53 9.65 20.71 15.04
CA ASP A 53 8.47 21.38 15.58
C ASP A 53 7.14 21.03 14.87
N LYS A 54 7.11 19.85 14.22
CA LYS A 54 5.92 19.31 13.55
C LYS A 54 5.25 18.18 14.31
N GLY A 55 5.90 17.72 15.37
CA GLY A 55 5.43 16.64 16.23
C GLY A 55 5.97 16.78 17.65
N HIS A 56 5.46 15.93 18.52
CA HIS A 56 5.95 15.79 19.89
C HIS A 56 6.17 14.32 20.24
N CYS A 57 7.11 14.08 21.15
CA CYS A 57 7.39 12.76 21.65
C CYS A 57 6.23 12.26 22.51
N TYR A 58 5.80 11.03 22.26
CA TYR A 58 4.72 10.38 22.99
C TYR A 58 5.05 8.91 23.23
N ASP A 59 4.48 8.33 24.28
CA ASP A 59 4.71 6.94 24.67
C ASP A 59 4.36 5.99 23.52
N ARG A 60 5.34 5.22 23.06
CA ARG A 60 5.19 4.32 21.92
C ARG A 60 4.09 3.28 22.13
N THR A 61 3.89 2.84 23.36
CA THR A 61 2.87 1.83 23.67
C THR A 61 1.45 2.38 23.54
N LYS A 62 1.27 3.70 23.47
CA LYS A 62 -0.04 4.38 23.43
C LYS A 62 -0.42 4.89 22.03
N VAL A 63 0.35 4.54 21.01
CA VAL A 63 0.11 4.99 19.62
C VAL A 63 -0.16 3.77 18.73
N PRO A 64 -1.42 3.45 18.40
CA PRO A 64 -1.75 2.35 17.51
C PRO A 64 -1.34 2.64 16.08
N GLY A 65 -0.89 1.61 15.37
CA GLY A 65 -0.99 1.54 13.91
C GLY A 65 -0.25 2.62 13.12
N VAL A 66 0.53 3.48 13.77
CA VAL A 66 1.44 4.39 13.09
C VAL A 66 2.68 3.57 12.71
N GLY A 67 2.99 3.52 11.41
CA GLY A 67 4.11 2.77 10.87
C GLY A 67 5.46 3.30 11.36
N THR A 68 6.45 3.37 10.47
CA THR A 68 7.78 3.90 10.79
C THR A 68 7.78 5.41 11.03
N LEU A 69 7.20 5.85 12.16
CA LEU A 69 7.42 7.20 12.67
C LEU A 69 8.88 7.34 13.13
N PRO A 70 9.48 8.53 12.95
CA PRO A 70 10.84 8.77 13.38
C PRO A 70 10.94 8.60 14.89
N GLN A 71 11.99 7.90 15.33
CA GLN A 71 12.38 7.89 16.74
C GLN A 71 13.35 9.05 17.05
N ASP A 72 13.85 9.69 16.00
CA ASP A 72 14.84 10.75 16.04
C ASP A 72 14.36 11.87 16.97
N ALA A 73 15.24 12.30 17.88
CA ALA A 73 14.98 13.32 18.89
C ALA A 73 14.00 12.95 20.03
N CYS A 74 13.50 11.71 20.11
CA CYS A 74 12.71 11.24 21.26
C CYS A 74 13.48 10.25 22.16
N PRO A 75 13.13 10.16 23.45
CA PRO A 75 13.59 9.09 24.34
C PRO A 75 13.33 7.68 23.78
N ALA A 76 14.03 6.67 24.32
CA ALA A 76 13.97 5.30 23.81
C ALA A 76 12.56 4.67 23.81
N GLU A 77 11.75 5.00 24.83
CA GLU A 77 10.38 4.48 25.02
C GLU A 77 9.31 5.32 24.31
N GLU A 78 9.72 6.42 23.68
CA GLU A 78 8.81 7.34 22.99
C GLU A 78 9.01 7.25 21.48
N ILE A 79 8.07 7.83 20.75
CA ILE A 79 8.10 7.97 19.31
C ILE A 79 7.63 9.37 18.93
N CYS A 80 8.18 9.92 17.85
CA CYS A 80 7.82 11.26 17.41
C CYS A 80 6.48 11.21 16.67
N VAL A 81 5.41 11.68 17.30
CA VAL A 81 4.06 11.67 16.74
C VAL A 81 3.74 13.04 16.14
N PRO A 82 3.26 13.12 14.89
CA PRO A 82 2.84 14.38 14.29
C PRO A 82 1.77 15.09 15.13
N ASP A 83 1.84 16.42 15.21
CA ASP A 83 0.88 17.22 15.99
C ASP A 83 -0.54 17.04 15.47
N THR A 84 -0.70 16.82 14.17
CA THR A 84 -2.00 16.55 13.56
C THR A 84 -2.64 15.27 14.10
N ILE A 85 -1.84 14.25 14.43
CA ILE A 85 -2.32 13.01 15.09
C ILE A 85 -2.58 13.25 16.59
N LEU A 86 -1.67 13.94 17.28
CA LEU A 86 -1.84 14.25 18.71
C LEU A 86 -3.10 15.09 18.97
N MET A 87 -3.39 16.05 18.09
CA MET A 87 -4.56 16.91 18.19
C MET A 87 -5.86 16.27 17.66
N ALA A 88 -5.76 15.18 16.89
CA ALA A 88 -6.93 14.54 16.29
C ALA A 88 -7.88 13.99 17.36
N ASN A 89 -7.37 13.50 18.49
CA ASN A 89 -8.18 12.97 19.59
C ASN A 89 -9.19 11.89 19.15
N GLY A 90 -8.78 10.99 18.24
CA GLY A 90 -9.67 9.98 17.66
C GLY A 90 -10.68 10.53 16.65
N LYS A 91 -10.53 11.78 16.22
CA LYS A 91 -11.30 12.33 15.10
C LYS A 91 -10.64 11.98 13.77
N LYS A 92 -11.41 12.04 12.70
CA LYS A 92 -10.89 11.96 11.34
C LYS A 92 -9.97 13.13 11.07
N LEU A 93 -8.86 12.86 10.39
CA LEU A 93 -7.99 13.90 9.85
C LEU A 93 -8.71 14.63 8.70
N THR A 94 -8.12 15.73 8.27
CA THR A 94 -8.63 16.54 7.15
C THR A 94 -8.80 15.66 5.91
N ALA A 95 -9.98 15.71 5.29
CA ALA A 95 -10.24 15.00 4.05
C ALA A 95 -9.60 15.72 2.86
N CYS A 96 -9.18 14.96 1.85
CA CYS A 96 -8.63 15.46 0.60
C CYS A 96 -9.06 14.60 -0.59
N GLU A 97 -8.82 15.08 -1.81
CA GLU A 97 -9.04 14.31 -3.03
C GLU A 97 -7.68 13.84 -3.58
N SER A 98 -7.43 12.54 -3.51
CA SER A 98 -6.23 11.90 -4.06
C SER A 98 -6.41 11.64 -5.56
N ILE A 99 -5.33 11.25 -6.23
CA ILE A 99 -5.36 10.86 -7.65
C ILE A 99 -6.28 9.65 -7.97
N ILE A 100 -6.66 8.87 -6.95
CA ILE A 100 -7.52 7.68 -7.09
C ILE A 100 -8.84 7.80 -6.31
N GLY A 101 -9.21 9.02 -5.87
CA GLY A 101 -10.47 9.31 -5.17
C GLY A 101 -10.26 9.83 -3.75
N ALA A 102 -11.21 9.59 -2.86
CA ALA A 102 -11.19 10.10 -1.50
C ALA A 102 -9.91 9.72 -0.72
N GLY A 103 -9.35 10.70 -0.02
CA GLY A 103 -8.15 10.54 0.80
C GLY A 103 -8.20 11.35 2.09
N THR A 104 -7.12 11.28 2.85
CA THR A 104 -6.91 12.07 4.05
C THR A 104 -5.51 12.68 4.09
N CYS A 105 -5.40 13.87 4.65
CA CYS A 105 -4.14 14.56 4.81
C CYS A 105 -3.35 13.92 5.94
N VAL A 106 -2.19 13.37 5.60
CA VAL A 106 -1.28 12.72 6.55
C VAL A 106 0.05 13.44 6.52
N SER A 107 0.63 13.62 7.70
CA SER A 107 1.92 14.28 7.87
C SER A 107 3.04 13.57 7.10
N THR A 108 3.90 14.34 6.43
CA THR A 108 5.13 13.84 5.81
C THR A 108 6.20 13.49 6.83
N MET A 109 5.92 13.54 8.14
CA MET A 109 6.81 12.96 9.14
C MET A 109 6.82 11.42 9.09
N VAL A 110 5.75 10.81 8.56
CA VAL A 110 5.76 9.37 8.26
C VAL A 110 6.69 9.15 7.06
N ALA A 111 7.77 8.40 7.25
CA ALA A 111 8.84 8.26 6.26
C ALA A 111 8.34 7.78 4.88
N GLU A 112 7.39 6.85 4.88
CA GLU A 112 6.76 6.34 3.66
C GLU A 112 5.94 7.41 2.93
N ILE A 113 5.30 8.33 3.67
CA ILE A 113 4.54 9.43 3.08
C ILE A 113 5.50 10.46 2.49
N ASP A 114 6.59 10.81 3.19
CA ASP A 114 7.60 11.74 2.64
C ASP A 114 8.24 11.20 1.36
N ALA A 115 8.61 9.91 1.36
CA ALA A 115 9.23 9.25 0.22
C ALA A 115 8.33 9.26 -1.02
N ASN A 116 7.00 9.30 -0.83
CA ASN A 116 6.01 9.23 -1.91
C ASN A 116 5.23 10.53 -2.14
N LYS A 117 5.56 11.62 -1.44
CA LYS A 117 4.80 12.88 -1.50
C LYS A 117 4.62 13.45 -2.91
N GLY A 118 5.60 13.21 -3.79
CA GLY A 118 5.53 13.63 -5.19
C GLY A 118 4.43 12.91 -5.99
N SER A 119 4.14 11.65 -5.66
CA SER A 119 3.11 10.83 -6.30
C SER A 119 1.74 10.96 -5.63
N LEU A 120 1.73 11.15 -4.31
CA LEU A 120 0.49 11.36 -3.53
C LEU A 120 -0.14 12.73 -3.81
N GLY A 121 0.70 13.75 -4.04
CA GLY A 121 0.26 15.14 -4.13
C GLY A 121 -0.18 15.71 -2.78
N ASN A 122 -0.53 16.99 -2.77
CA ASN A 122 -0.92 17.73 -1.57
C ASN A 122 -2.26 18.49 -1.74
N GLN A 123 -3.11 18.04 -2.66
CA GLN A 123 -4.35 18.75 -3.00
C GLN A 123 -5.26 18.85 -1.78
N GLY A 124 -5.43 20.06 -1.23
CA GLY A 124 -6.25 20.32 -0.04
C GLY A 124 -5.57 20.02 1.31
N CYS A 125 -4.31 19.60 1.31
CA CYS A 125 -3.54 19.34 2.52
C CYS A 125 -2.57 20.48 2.87
N GLY A 126 -2.11 20.50 4.13
CA GLY A 126 -1.09 21.45 4.57
C GLY A 126 0.25 21.29 3.85
N ALA A 127 1.15 22.26 4.03
CA ALA A 127 2.47 22.24 3.39
C ALA A 127 3.35 21.04 3.78
N ASP A 128 3.11 20.48 4.97
CA ASP A 128 3.83 19.35 5.56
C ASP A 128 2.99 18.07 5.57
N GLU A 129 2.03 17.97 4.66
CA GLU A 129 1.12 16.85 4.53
C GLU A 129 1.01 16.41 3.07
N ALA A 130 0.70 15.13 2.87
CA ALA A 130 0.34 14.57 1.58
C ALA A 130 -1.05 13.96 1.64
N CYS A 131 -1.75 13.94 0.51
CA CYS A 131 -3.07 13.34 0.40
C CYS A 131 -2.93 11.82 0.22
N VAL A 132 -3.15 11.08 1.29
CA VAL A 132 -3.08 9.62 1.28
C VAL A 132 -4.44 9.05 0.89
N PRO A 133 -4.54 8.20 -0.15
CA PRO A 133 -5.81 7.62 -0.52
C PRO A 133 -6.38 6.76 0.61
N CYS A 134 -7.70 6.76 0.74
CA CYS A 134 -8.38 5.93 1.74
C CYS A 134 -8.37 4.43 1.39
N VAL A 135 -7.96 4.10 0.19
CA VAL A 135 -7.92 2.76 -0.36
C VAL A 135 -6.51 2.55 -0.90
N ASP A 136 -5.83 1.50 -0.43
CA ASP A 136 -4.51 1.13 -0.93
C ASP A 136 -4.63 0.14 -2.10
N PRO A 137 -4.46 0.59 -3.36
CA PRO A 137 -4.61 -0.30 -4.51
C PRO A 137 -3.51 -1.37 -4.60
N THR A 138 -2.43 -1.23 -3.83
CA THR A 138 -1.34 -2.20 -3.80
C THR A 138 -1.53 -3.28 -2.74
N ASN A 139 -2.39 -3.04 -1.76
CA ASN A 139 -2.73 -4.01 -0.72
C ASN A 139 -4.18 -4.47 -0.85
N GLY A 140 -4.57 -4.86 -2.07
CA GLY A 140 -5.92 -5.33 -2.33
C GLY A 140 -6.98 -4.33 -1.87
N ASN A 141 -6.86 -3.06 -2.29
CA ASN A 141 -7.79 -1.96 -1.97
C ASN A 141 -8.24 -1.96 -0.50
N ALA A 142 -7.36 -2.40 0.40
CA ALA A 142 -7.63 -2.35 1.82
C ALA A 142 -7.80 -0.89 2.22
N THR A 143 -8.74 -0.63 3.12
CA THR A 143 -8.89 0.70 3.71
C THR A 143 -7.58 1.05 4.41
N THR A 144 -6.99 2.19 4.06
CA THR A 144 -5.79 2.64 4.75
C THR A 144 -6.13 2.96 6.20
N PRO A 145 -5.22 2.69 7.16
CA PRO A 145 -5.47 2.95 8.58
C PRO A 145 -5.90 4.40 8.85
N PHE A 146 -5.47 5.32 7.98
CA PHE A 146 -5.74 6.73 8.15
C PHE A 146 -7.19 7.14 7.85
N CYS A 147 -7.94 6.30 7.11
CA CYS A 147 -9.32 6.57 6.75
C CYS A 147 -10.34 5.71 7.52
N LEU A 148 -9.90 4.97 8.55
CA LEU A 148 -10.80 4.19 9.38
C LEU A 148 -11.74 5.10 10.18
N GLU A 149 -13.01 4.67 10.31
CA GLU A 149 -14.03 5.37 11.11
C GLU A 149 -13.65 5.50 12.59
N ALA A 150 -12.82 4.57 13.09
CA ALA A 150 -12.29 4.61 14.45
C ALA A 150 -11.40 5.83 14.73
N GLY A 151 -11.09 6.63 13.71
CA GLY A 151 -10.26 7.82 13.81
C GLY A 151 -8.79 7.48 14.06
N ILE A 152 -7.95 8.50 14.00
CA ILE A 152 -6.53 8.38 14.33
C ILE A 152 -6.32 9.16 15.63
N GLY A 153 -5.46 8.65 16.51
CA GLY A 153 -5.12 9.35 17.74
C GLY A 153 -4.16 8.57 18.61
N VAL A 154 -3.81 9.19 19.72
CA VAL A 154 -3.05 8.57 20.79
C VAL A 154 -3.97 8.25 21.96
N HIS A 155 -3.58 7.29 22.78
CA HIS A 155 -4.40 6.75 23.86
C HIS A 155 -3.89 7.19 25.24
N GLU A 156 -4.79 7.17 26.23
CA GLU A 156 -4.44 7.44 27.63
C GLU A 156 -3.65 6.28 28.26
N GLU A 157 -4.03 5.05 27.94
CA GLU A 157 -3.40 3.82 28.44
C GLU A 157 -2.63 3.11 27.31
N PRO A 158 -1.64 2.25 27.67
CA PRO A 158 -0.93 1.42 26.71
C PRO A 158 -1.90 0.52 25.93
N CYS A 159 -1.72 0.49 24.61
CA CYS A 159 -2.31 -0.51 23.74
C CYS A 159 -1.67 -1.87 24.04
N VAL A 160 -2.48 -2.93 24.02
CA VAL A 160 -2.01 -4.30 24.28
C VAL A 160 -1.81 -5.03 22.97
N ALA A 161 -0.80 -5.89 22.90
CA ALA A 161 -0.65 -6.77 21.74
C ALA A 161 -1.94 -7.59 21.54
N SER A 162 -2.57 -7.42 20.39
CA SER A 162 -3.59 -8.32 19.89
C SER A 162 -3.00 -9.72 19.82
N ASN A 163 -3.54 -10.60 20.65
CA ASN A 163 -3.28 -12.04 20.54
C ASN A 163 -4.18 -12.68 19.48
N GLU A 164 -5.02 -11.90 18.80
CA GLU A 164 -5.69 -12.37 17.60
C GLU A 164 -4.62 -12.49 16.52
N ALA A 165 -4.12 -13.73 16.34
CA ALA A 165 -3.37 -14.08 15.15
C ALA A 165 -4.25 -13.64 13.97
N GLN A 166 -3.80 -12.61 13.25
CA GLN A 166 -4.45 -12.13 12.03
C GLN A 166 -4.72 -13.38 11.19
N GLU A 167 -6.00 -13.75 11.05
CA GLU A 167 -6.38 -15.04 10.47
C GLU A 167 -5.71 -15.09 9.11
N LYS A 168 -4.75 -16.01 8.94
CA LYS A 168 -3.95 -16.06 7.72
C LYS A 168 -4.93 -16.09 6.55
N PRO A 169 -4.84 -15.15 5.60
CA PRO A 169 -5.75 -15.10 4.47
C PRO A 169 -5.90 -16.50 3.87
N GLN A 170 -7.15 -16.90 3.63
CA GLN A 170 -7.44 -18.23 3.15
C GLN A 170 -6.66 -18.45 1.85
N ALA A 171 -5.90 -19.54 1.79
CA ALA A 171 -5.22 -19.92 0.57
C ALA A 171 -6.24 -20.36 -0.49
N CYS A 172 -5.99 -19.98 -1.75
CA CYS A 172 -6.75 -20.43 -2.91
C CYS A 172 -5.81 -20.77 -4.05
N CYS A 173 -6.33 -21.40 -5.10
CA CYS A 173 -5.54 -21.98 -6.19
C CYS A 173 -4.36 -22.86 -5.71
N LEU A 174 -4.52 -24.17 -5.85
CA LEU A 174 -3.43 -25.10 -5.57
C LEU A 174 -2.64 -25.35 -6.86
N SER A 175 -1.32 -25.17 -6.80
CA SER A 175 -0.40 -25.65 -7.83
C SER A 175 -0.58 -27.17 -8.04
N LYS A 176 -0.02 -27.71 -9.13
CA LYS A 176 -0.02 -29.17 -9.37
C LYS A 176 0.58 -30.00 -8.23
N LYS A 177 1.45 -29.39 -7.40
CA LYS A 177 2.09 -30.01 -6.24
C LYS A 177 1.28 -29.82 -4.94
N GLY A 178 0.06 -29.28 -5.02
CA GLY A 178 -0.81 -29.03 -3.86
C GLY A 178 -0.38 -27.83 -2.99
N LYS A 179 0.65 -27.08 -3.41
CA LYS A 179 1.06 -25.84 -2.71
C LYS A 179 0.10 -24.71 -3.12
N PRO A 180 -0.41 -23.92 -2.17
CA PRO A 180 -1.21 -22.75 -2.52
C PRO A 180 -0.34 -21.69 -3.18
N VAL A 181 -0.86 -21.12 -4.25
CA VAL A 181 -0.21 -20.06 -5.03
C VAL A 181 -1.13 -18.84 -5.20
N GLY A 182 -2.34 -18.92 -4.64
CA GLY A 182 -3.26 -17.81 -4.48
C GLY A 182 -3.61 -17.51 -3.03
N THR A 183 -4.13 -16.31 -2.83
CA THR A 183 -4.68 -15.84 -1.56
C THR A 183 -6.09 -15.26 -1.80
N CYS A 184 -7.03 -15.60 -0.92
CA CYS A 184 -8.35 -15.00 -0.91
C CYS A 184 -8.29 -13.62 -0.28
N ILE A 185 -8.74 -12.61 -1.02
CA ILE A 185 -8.85 -11.22 -0.56
C ILE A 185 -10.29 -10.73 -0.74
N GLU A 186 -10.64 -9.60 -0.13
CA GLU A 186 -11.92 -8.97 -0.43
C GLU A 186 -11.99 -8.50 -1.90
N PRO A 187 -13.15 -8.59 -2.58
CA PRO A 187 -13.31 -8.16 -3.98
C PRO A 187 -13.05 -6.67 -4.18
N SER A 188 -13.24 -5.88 -3.12
CA SER A 188 -12.81 -4.48 -3.08
C SER A 188 -11.37 -4.41 -3.59
N GLY A 189 -10.52 -5.36 -3.21
CA GLY A 189 -9.10 -5.48 -3.54
C GLY A 189 -8.67 -5.88 -4.93
N VAL A 190 -9.63 -6.24 -5.76
CA VAL A 190 -9.37 -6.46 -7.17
C VAL A 190 -9.74 -5.18 -7.92
N PRO A 191 -8.90 -4.70 -8.87
CA PRO A 191 -9.26 -3.57 -9.72
C PRO A 191 -10.65 -3.76 -10.34
N GLU A 192 -11.48 -2.71 -10.40
CA GLU A 192 -12.89 -2.83 -10.75
C GLU A 192 -13.14 -3.53 -12.09
N GLY A 193 -12.27 -3.28 -13.09
CA GLY A 193 -12.32 -3.94 -14.40
C GLY A 193 -11.91 -5.42 -14.40
N GLN A 194 -11.28 -5.93 -13.33
CA GLN A 194 -10.82 -7.31 -13.19
C GLN A 194 -11.69 -8.14 -12.22
N ARG A 195 -12.57 -7.51 -11.44
CA ARG A 195 -13.44 -8.19 -10.45
C ARG A 195 -14.32 -9.27 -11.06
N GLY A 196 -14.73 -9.13 -12.32
CA GLY A 196 -15.51 -10.13 -13.04
C GLY A 196 -14.70 -11.31 -13.59
N SER A 197 -13.37 -11.23 -13.54
CA SER A 197 -12.45 -12.21 -14.13
C SER A 197 -11.67 -13.01 -13.09
N VAL A 198 -11.68 -12.58 -11.83
CA VAL A 198 -11.06 -13.34 -10.73
C VAL A 198 -11.91 -14.53 -10.35
N GLU A 199 -11.30 -15.71 -10.34
CA GLU A 199 -11.96 -16.92 -9.88
C GLU A 199 -12.24 -16.82 -8.37
N GLN A 200 -13.41 -17.29 -7.94
CA GLN A 200 -13.74 -17.43 -6.52
C GLN A 200 -13.33 -18.81 -5.98
N ASP A 201 -12.58 -19.57 -6.78
CA ASP A 201 -12.35 -20.98 -6.48
C ASP A 201 -11.59 -21.14 -5.15
N LEU A 202 -12.05 -22.10 -4.37
CA LEU A 202 -11.64 -22.40 -2.98
C LEU A 202 -11.89 -21.29 -1.95
N CYS A 203 -12.17 -20.05 -2.35
CA CYS A 203 -12.42 -18.96 -1.41
C CYS A 203 -13.82 -19.03 -0.77
N LYS A 204 -13.94 -18.58 0.48
CA LYS A 204 -15.25 -18.34 1.11
C LYS A 204 -16.09 -17.41 0.22
N PRO A 205 -17.43 -17.57 0.18
CA PRO A 205 -18.30 -16.69 -0.58
C PRO A 205 -18.05 -15.22 -0.25
N GLY A 206 -17.94 -14.39 -1.29
CA GLY A 206 -17.66 -12.96 -1.14
C GLY A 206 -16.18 -12.60 -1.09
N LEU A 207 -15.26 -13.54 -1.29
CA LEU A 207 -13.83 -13.28 -1.48
C LEU A 207 -13.39 -13.59 -2.93
N ALA A 208 -12.31 -12.96 -3.38
CA ALA A 208 -11.68 -13.17 -4.67
C ALA A 208 -10.34 -13.87 -4.51
N CYS A 209 -10.05 -14.88 -5.35
CA CYS A 209 -8.73 -15.51 -5.38
C CYS A 209 -7.77 -14.67 -6.24
N VAL A 210 -6.67 -14.20 -5.66
CA VAL A 210 -5.62 -13.49 -6.38
C VAL A 210 -4.27 -14.20 -6.26
N PRO A 211 -3.36 -14.07 -7.24
CA PRO A 211 -1.99 -14.57 -7.12
C PRO A 211 -1.31 -14.07 -5.85
N GLU A 212 -0.63 -14.95 -5.11
CA GLU A 212 0.14 -14.58 -3.92
C GLU A 212 1.28 -13.60 -4.26
N ALA A 213 1.80 -13.66 -5.49
CA ALA A 213 2.76 -12.69 -6.02
C ALA A 213 2.21 -11.25 -5.99
N LEU A 214 0.91 -11.05 -6.27
CA LEU A 214 0.28 -9.73 -6.20
C LEU A 214 0.24 -9.19 -4.77
N THR A 215 -0.08 -10.04 -3.79
CA THR A 215 -0.21 -9.62 -2.39
C THR A 215 1.15 -9.39 -1.71
N ARG A 216 2.21 -10.04 -2.21
CA ARG A 216 3.58 -9.85 -1.71
C ARG A 216 4.38 -8.79 -2.47
N GLY A 217 3.97 -8.41 -3.67
CA GLY A 217 4.77 -7.55 -4.56
C GLY A 217 6.02 -8.24 -5.11
N GLU A 218 6.08 -9.57 -5.07
CA GLU A 218 7.24 -10.37 -5.50
C GLU A 218 6.88 -11.14 -6.77
N PHE A 219 7.50 -10.77 -7.91
CA PHE A 219 7.25 -11.40 -9.21
C PHE A 219 8.54 -11.99 -9.78
N THR A 220 8.43 -13.20 -10.29
CA THR A 220 9.49 -13.81 -11.11
C THR A 220 9.38 -13.24 -12.52
N LYS A 221 10.44 -12.59 -13.01
CA LYS A 221 10.51 -12.16 -14.42
C LYS A 221 10.80 -13.34 -15.33
N CYS A 222 10.24 -13.33 -16.52
CA CYS A 222 10.46 -14.35 -17.54
C CYS A 222 10.77 -13.74 -18.91
N ASN A 223 11.43 -14.54 -19.75
CA ASN A 223 11.67 -14.20 -21.14
C ASN A 223 11.33 -15.41 -22.03
N ALA A 224 10.30 -15.25 -22.86
CA ALA A 224 9.84 -16.27 -23.80
C ALA A 224 9.82 -15.73 -25.24
N GLY A 225 10.81 -14.92 -25.60
CA GLY A 225 10.80 -14.09 -26.84
C GLY A 225 10.10 -12.75 -26.65
N TYR A 226 9.61 -12.49 -25.45
CA TYR A 226 9.10 -11.22 -24.92
C TYR A 226 9.42 -11.16 -23.43
N SER A 227 9.54 -9.95 -22.86
CA SER A 227 9.62 -9.77 -21.42
C SER A 227 8.25 -9.94 -20.77
N GLY A 228 8.21 -10.63 -19.64
CA GLY A 228 6.98 -10.91 -18.91
C GLY A 228 7.21 -11.18 -17.44
N VAL A 229 6.12 -11.52 -16.76
CA VAL A 229 6.15 -12.05 -15.40
C VAL A 229 5.52 -13.45 -15.36
N CYS A 230 6.06 -14.31 -14.53
CA CYS A 230 5.50 -15.63 -14.29
C CYS A 230 4.23 -15.51 -13.46
N VAL A 231 3.18 -16.16 -13.94
CA VAL A 231 1.88 -16.23 -13.27
C VAL A 231 1.43 -17.69 -13.24
N ASP A 232 0.93 -18.15 -12.09
CA ASP A 232 0.37 -19.50 -11.97
C ASP A 232 -0.79 -19.74 -12.92
N ARG A 233 -0.85 -20.95 -13.46
CA ARG A 233 -1.87 -21.36 -14.44
C ARG A 233 -3.30 -21.25 -13.96
N CYS A 234 -3.57 -21.25 -12.65
CA CYS A 234 -4.93 -20.97 -12.17
C CYS A 234 -5.42 -19.58 -12.61
N PHE A 235 -4.51 -18.62 -12.72
CA PHE A 235 -4.86 -17.23 -13.03
C PHE A 235 -4.78 -16.94 -14.52
N VAL A 236 -4.51 -17.95 -15.35
CA VAL A 236 -4.49 -17.81 -16.81
C VAL A 236 -5.86 -17.49 -17.38
N GLY A 237 -6.95 -17.94 -16.74
CA GLY A 237 -8.31 -17.56 -17.14
C GLY A 237 -8.55 -16.05 -17.11
N ILE A 238 -7.78 -15.30 -16.31
CA ILE A 238 -7.83 -13.84 -16.23
C ILE A 238 -7.24 -13.21 -17.51
N THR A 239 -6.25 -13.85 -18.11
CA THR A 239 -5.59 -13.41 -19.34
C THR A 239 -6.14 -14.22 -20.51
N ASN A 240 -7.13 -13.69 -21.23
CA ASN A 240 -7.80 -14.29 -22.41
C ASN A 240 -6.88 -14.55 -23.64
N SER A 241 -5.66 -14.99 -23.41
CA SER A 241 -4.57 -15.02 -24.37
C SER A 241 -4.10 -16.45 -24.57
N SER A 242 -4.29 -16.95 -25.78
CA SER A 242 -3.80 -18.25 -26.28
C SER A 242 -2.29 -18.28 -26.54
N LEU A 243 -1.56 -17.26 -26.09
CA LEU A 243 -0.16 -16.96 -26.43
C LEU A 243 0.80 -17.13 -25.24
N LEU A 244 0.50 -18.13 -24.40
CA LEU A 244 1.26 -18.40 -23.17
C LEU A 244 2.35 -19.42 -23.46
N LEU A 245 3.61 -19.00 -23.25
CA LEU A 245 4.79 -19.85 -23.41
C LEU A 245 5.36 -20.18 -22.02
N GLU A 246 5.86 -21.40 -21.85
CA GLU A 246 6.50 -21.87 -20.60
C GLU A 246 7.93 -21.32 -20.40
N GLY A 247 8.33 -20.30 -21.16
CA GLY A 247 9.71 -19.82 -21.17
C GLY A 247 10.11 -19.14 -19.86
N GLY A 248 10.92 -19.82 -19.05
CA GLY A 248 11.62 -19.25 -17.88
C GLY A 248 10.82 -19.18 -16.58
N CYS A 249 9.64 -19.82 -16.52
CA CYS A 249 8.83 -19.92 -15.30
C CYS A 249 8.86 -21.32 -14.71
N ASP A 250 8.48 -21.45 -13.44
CA ASP A 250 8.46 -22.75 -12.75
C ASP A 250 7.32 -23.66 -13.27
N ASP A 251 7.38 -24.94 -12.91
CA ASP A 251 6.35 -25.93 -13.24
C ASP A 251 4.96 -25.48 -12.77
N GLY A 252 4.07 -25.17 -13.73
CA GLY A 252 2.69 -24.75 -13.44
C GLY A 252 2.45 -23.25 -13.54
N GLU A 253 3.48 -22.48 -13.86
CA GLU A 253 3.38 -21.08 -14.23
C GLU A 253 3.41 -20.91 -15.76
N VAL A 254 3.09 -19.71 -16.22
CA VAL A 254 3.25 -19.27 -17.60
C VAL A 254 3.83 -17.86 -17.64
N CYS A 255 4.60 -17.57 -18.68
CA CYS A 255 5.13 -16.23 -18.88
C CYS A 255 4.04 -15.34 -19.49
N VAL A 256 3.56 -14.34 -18.73
CA VAL A 256 2.57 -13.36 -19.21
C VAL A 256 3.31 -12.12 -19.72
N PRO A 257 3.15 -11.73 -21.01
CA PRO A 257 3.84 -10.57 -21.57
C PRO A 257 3.49 -9.27 -20.84
N CYS A 258 4.51 -8.45 -20.56
CA CYS A 258 4.31 -7.13 -19.97
C CYS A 258 3.58 -6.14 -20.90
N LEU A 259 3.50 -6.43 -22.21
CA LEU A 259 2.78 -5.62 -23.18
C LEU A 259 1.27 -5.51 -22.87
N PHE A 260 0.69 -6.51 -22.21
CA PHE A 260 -0.71 -6.48 -21.75
C PHE A 260 -0.93 -5.60 -20.51
N GLY A 261 0.15 -5.18 -19.84
CA GLY A 261 0.12 -4.38 -18.62
C GLY A 261 0.11 -2.86 -18.83
N LYS A 262 0.25 -2.34 -20.07
CA LYS A 262 0.26 -0.89 -20.32
C LYS A 262 -1.09 -0.27 -19.92
N GLY A 263 -1.11 0.39 -18.75
CA GLY A 263 -2.28 1.05 -18.16
C GLY A 263 -3.15 0.18 -17.26
N GLN A 264 -2.92 -1.14 -17.21
CA GLN A 264 -3.66 -2.07 -16.35
C GLN A 264 -2.86 -2.55 -15.13
N GLY A 265 -1.61 -2.09 -15.00
CA GLY A 265 -0.88 -2.18 -13.74
C GLY A 265 -0.48 -3.60 -13.34
N LEU A 266 -0.09 -4.45 -14.30
CA LEU A 266 0.52 -5.74 -13.96
C LEU A 266 1.79 -5.47 -13.15
N PRO A 267 1.83 -5.78 -11.85
CA PRO A 267 3.00 -5.43 -11.05
C PRO A 267 4.17 -6.34 -11.46
N GLY A 268 5.39 -5.81 -11.40
CA GLY A 268 6.59 -6.46 -11.95
C GLY A 268 6.93 -6.11 -13.41
N CYS A 269 5.99 -5.53 -14.16
CA CYS A 269 6.17 -5.10 -15.56
C CYS A 269 6.52 -3.61 -15.73
N GLN A 270 6.96 -2.96 -14.67
CA GLN A 270 7.25 -1.52 -14.67
C GLN A 270 8.70 -1.27 -15.10
N GLY A 271 8.89 -0.32 -16.02
CA GLY A 271 10.21 0.22 -16.36
C GLY A 271 10.99 -0.48 -17.47
N GLU A 272 10.40 -1.41 -18.22
CA GLU A 272 11.04 -1.94 -19.43
C GLU A 272 10.80 -1.02 -20.63
N PRO A 273 11.86 -0.56 -21.32
CA PRO A 273 11.73 0.22 -22.55
C PRO A 273 11.10 -0.65 -23.65
N ASP A 274 10.21 -0.05 -24.46
CA ASP A 274 9.60 -0.71 -25.62
C ASP A 274 10.71 -1.34 -26.50
N PRO A 275 10.71 -2.66 -26.73
CA PRO A 275 11.48 -3.23 -27.81
C PRO A 275 10.75 -2.83 -29.10
N GLY A 276 11.22 -1.74 -29.70
CA GLY A 276 10.68 -1.22 -30.96
C GLY A 276 10.69 -2.22 -32.11
#